data_AF-A0A7W4ELL2-F1
#
_entry.id   AF-A0A7W4ELL2-F1
#
_cell.length_a   1.000
_cell.length_b   1.000
_cell.length_c   1.000
_cell.angle_alpha   90.00
_cell.angle_beta   90.00
_cell.angle_gamma   90.00
#
_symmetry.space_group_name_H-M   'P 1'
#
loop_
_entity.id
_entity.type
_entity.pdbx_description
1 polymer ?
#
loop_
_entity_poly.entity_id
_entity_poly.type
_entity_poly.pdbx_seq_one_letter_code
_entity_poly.pdbx_strand_id
1 'polypeptide(L)'
;MSTNKLPQWLTLLTEEDLEFTRRFILNSGSLKEMAEYYNVSYPTIRLRLDKLIQKASSSPPDNDTFTSLVKQLALDGEVSYEAAKKLINFHRKERR
;
A
#
# COMPACT_ATOMS: atom_id res chain seq x y z
N MET A 1 16.32 -12.32 -20.60
CA MET A 1 16.87 -11.82 -19.33
C MET A 1 15.72 -11.64 -18.37
N SER A 2 15.60 -12.49 -17.36
CA SER A 2 14.48 -12.45 -16.40
C SER A 2 14.53 -11.15 -15.61
N THR A 3 13.57 -10.27 -15.87
CA THR A 3 13.39 -9.04 -15.10
C THR A 3 12.93 -9.42 -13.70
N ASN A 4 13.86 -9.49 -12.75
CA ASN A 4 13.59 -9.50 -11.31
C ASN A 4 12.95 -8.16 -10.90
N LYS A 5 11.74 -7.87 -11.40
CA LYS A 5 10.94 -6.74 -10.92
C LYS A 5 10.26 -7.18 -9.63
N LEU A 6 10.88 -6.82 -8.51
CA LEU A 6 10.21 -6.92 -7.22
C LEU A 6 8.89 -6.13 -7.28
N PRO A 7 7.81 -6.65 -6.71
CA PRO A 7 6.58 -5.91 -6.50
C PRO A 7 6.85 -4.52 -5.89
N GLN A 8 6.20 -3.48 -6.41
CA GLN A 8 6.41 -2.09 -5.97
C GLN A 8 6.14 -1.88 -4.47
N TRP A 9 5.22 -2.64 -3.88
CA TRP A 9 4.96 -2.53 -2.44
C TRP A 9 6.16 -3.00 -1.59
N LEU A 10 6.96 -3.95 -2.09
CA LEU A 10 8.18 -4.39 -1.40
C LEU A 10 9.26 -3.30 -1.40
N THR A 11 9.29 -2.42 -2.40
CA THR A 11 10.24 -1.30 -2.43
C THR A 11 9.90 -0.21 -1.41
N LEU A 12 8.69 -0.25 -0.82
CA LEU A 12 8.25 0.67 0.24
C LEU A 12 8.57 0.16 1.66
N LEU A 13 9.01 -1.10 1.78
CA LEU A 13 9.38 -1.70 3.05
C LEU A 13 10.82 -1.32 3.41
N THR A 14 11.04 -1.00 4.68
CA THR A 14 12.39 -0.84 5.23
C THR A 14 13.02 -2.22 5.48
N GLU A 15 14.33 -2.26 5.72
CA GLU A 15 15.01 -3.50 6.11
C GLU A 15 14.40 -4.13 7.38
N GLU A 16 14.00 -3.30 8.34
CA GLU A 16 13.26 -3.75 9.53
C GLU A 16 11.89 -4.35 9.21
N ASP A 17 11.16 -3.78 8.25
CA ASP A 17 9.86 -4.33 7.82
C ASP A 17 10.03 -5.69 7.14
N LEU A 18 11.11 -5.86 6.38
CA LEU A 18 11.45 -7.14 5.73
C LEU A 18 11.82 -8.21 6.76
N GLU A 19 12.66 -7.89 7.75
CA GLU A 19 13.00 -8.83 8.82
C GLU A 19 11.77 -9.16 9.68
N PHE A 20 10.92 -8.16 9.99
CA PHE A 20 9.65 -8.40 10.67
C PHE A 20 8.76 -9.36 9.87
N THR A 21 8.63 -9.16 8.56
CA THR A 21 7.83 -10.02 7.67
C THR A 21 8.39 -11.44 7.64
N ARG A 22 9.72 -11.58 7.53
CA ARG A 22 10.40 -12.89 7.57
C ARG A 22 10.10 -13.62 8.88
N ARG A 23 10.26 -12.93 10.03
CA ARG A 23 9.97 -13.50 11.35
C ARG A 23 8.50 -13.84 11.51
N PHE A 24 7.60 -13.00 11.01
CA PHE A 24 6.17 -13.24 11.03
C PHE A 24 5.81 -14.53 10.29
N ILE A 25 6.36 -14.75 9.10
CA ILE A 25 6.15 -15.97 8.32
C ILE A 25 6.70 -17.20 9.04
N LEU A 26 7.91 -17.10 9.61
CA LEU A 26 8.53 -18.21 10.36
C LEU A 26 7.73 -18.62 11.61
N ASN A 27 7.01 -17.67 12.22
CA ASN A 27 6.09 -17.90 13.35
C ASN A 27 4.64 -18.14 12.88
N SER A 28 4.43 -18.59 11.63
CA SER A 28 3.10 -18.90 11.06
C SER A 28 2.08 -17.76 11.16
N GLY A 29 2.54 -16.50 11.19
CA GLY A 29 1.71 -15.31 11.35
C GLY A 29 1.18 -15.08 12.78
N SER A 30 1.74 -15.75 13.79
CA SER A 30 1.31 -15.60 15.18
C SER A 30 1.77 -14.26 15.77
N LEU A 31 0.82 -13.35 15.95
CA LEU A 31 1.05 -12.08 16.65
C LEU A 31 1.50 -12.28 18.11
N LYS A 32 1.08 -13.39 18.74
CA LYS A 32 1.44 -13.71 20.12
C LYS A 32 2.91 -14.13 20.23
N GLU A 33 3.36 -15.04 19.37
CA GLU A 33 4.76 -15.48 19.33
C GLU A 33 5.69 -14.33 18.94
N MET A 34 5.24 -13.44 18.05
CA MET A 34 5.97 -12.23 17.71
C MET A 34 6.09 -11.27 18.90
N ALA A 35 5.04 -11.12 19.71
CA ALA A 35 5.08 -10.29 20.91
C ALA A 35 6.09 -10.84 21.94
N GLU A 36 6.12 -12.16 22.12
CA GLU A 36 7.11 -12.85 22.96
C GLU A 36 8.53 -12.70 22.39
N TYR A 37 8.73 -12.93 21.09
CA TYR A 37 10.04 -12.83 20.43
C TYR A 37 10.66 -11.44 20.51
N TYR A 38 9.86 -10.40 20.26
CA TYR A 38 10.31 -9.00 20.34
C TYR A 38 10.23 -8.42 21.76
N ASN A 39 9.79 -9.20 22.75
CA ASN A 39 9.59 -8.80 24.15
C ASN A 39 8.79 -7.49 24.29
N VAL A 40 7.69 -7.39 23.57
CA VAL A 40 6.77 -6.23 23.57
C VAL A 40 5.34 -6.69 23.72
N SER A 41 4.43 -5.75 23.97
CA SER A 41 3.01 -6.08 24.11
C SER A 41 2.39 -6.52 22.77
N TYR A 42 1.38 -7.40 22.85
CA TYR A 42 0.59 -7.79 21.69
C TYR A 42 0.01 -6.57 20.91
N PRO A 43 -0.57 -5.54 21.56
CA PRO A 43 -0.97 -4.30 20.88
C PRO A 43 0.15 -3.63 20.07
N THR A 44 1.39 -3.65 20.57
CA THR A 44 2.55 -3.06 19.88
C THR A 44 2.86 -3.79 18.57
N ILE A 45 2.89 -5.12 18.59
CA ILE A 45 3.10 -5.92 17.37
C ILE A 45 1.92 -5.80 16.42
N ARG A 46 0.70 -5.77 16.94
CA ARG A 46 -0.50 -5.56 16.13
C ARG A 46 -0.42 -4.25 15.35
N LEU A 47 -0.05 -3.15 16.02
CA LEU A 47 0.14 -1.85 15.36
C LEU A 47 1.25 -1.90 14.30
N ARG A 48 2.34 -2.63 14.56
CA ARG A 48 3.42 -2.81 13.58
C ARG A 48 2.96 -3.60 12.35
N LEU A 49 2.19 -4.68 12.56
CA LEU A 49 1.58 -5.44 11.47
C LEU A 49 0.59 -4.58 10.68
N ASP A 50 -0.25 -3.79 11.34
CA ASP A 50 -1.23 -2.93 10.67
C ASP A 50 -0.54 -1.90 9.75
N LYS A 51 0.60 -1.31 10.18
CA LYS A 51 1.43 -0.44 9.32
C LYS A 51 2.01 -1.20 8.12
N LEU A 52 2.46 -2.43 8.32
CA LEU A 52 3.01 -3.25 7.23
C LEU A 52 1.92 -3.65 6.23
N ILE A 53 0.73 -4.01 6.73
CA ILE A 53 -0.46 -4.24 5.91
C ILE A 53 -0.80 -2.96 5.15
N GLN A 54 -0.80 -1.78 5.78
CA GLN A 54 -1.03 -0.52 5.07
C GLN A 54 -0.01 -0.29 3.94
N LYS A 55 1.27 -0.61 4.13
CA LYS A 55 2.29 -0.52 3.06
C LYS A 55 2.09 -1.56 1.95
N ALA A 56 1.70 -2.78 2.31
CA ALA A 56 1.46 -3.87 1.36
C ALA A 56 0.13 -3.72 0.59
N SER A 57 -0.89 -3.17 1.26
CA SER A 57 -2.21 -2.85 0.71
C SER A 57 -2.28 -1.46 0.11
N SER A 58 -1.27 -0.63 0.35
CA SER A 58 -1.05 0.57 -0.46
C SER A 58 -0.93 0.03 -1.87
N SER A 59 -2.01 0.17 -2.62
CA SER A 59 -1.98 -0.03 -4.05
C SER A 59 -0.73 0.71 -4.52
N PRO A 60 0.09 0.15 -5.44
CA PRO A 60 1.02 1.02 -6.19
C PRO A 60 0.19 2.26 -6.54
N PRO A 61 0.61 3.48 -6.14
CA PRO A 61 -0.22 4.68 -6.18
C PRO A 61 -0.97 4.59 -7.48
N ASP A 62 -2.29 4.37 -7.36
CA ASP A 62 -3.10 3.77 -8.41
C ASP A 62 -2.54 4.28 -9.73
N ASN A 63 -1.93 3.42 -10.54
CA ASN A 63 -1.16 3.86 -11.71
C ASN A 63 -2.07 4.55 -12.75
N ASP A 64 -3.32 4.84 -12.37
CA ASP A 64 -4.05 6.04 -12.74
C ASP A 64 -3.30 7.32 -12.30
N THR A 65 -2.11 7.54 -12.87
CA THR A 65 -1.58 8.89 -13.11
C THR A 65 -2.70 9.79 -13.65
N PHE A 66 -3.62 9.22 -14.44
CA PHE A 66 -4.84 9.84 -14.91
C PHE A 66 -5.76 10.35 -13.78
N THR A 67 -6.15 9.50 -12.82
CA THR A 67 -7.04 9.91 -11.72
C THR A 67 -6.37 10.95 -10.82
N SER A 68 -5.06 10.88 -10.63
CA SER A 68 -4.30 11.89 -9.87
C SER A 68 -4.19 13.22 -10.61
N LEU A 69 -3.88 13.20 -11.91
CA LEU A 69 -3.84 14.38 -12.78
C LEU A 69 -5.21 15.08 -12.83
N VAL A 70 -6.29 14.32 -13.04
CA VAL A 70 -7.65 14.87 -13.11
C VAL A 70 -8.08 15.51 -11.79
N LYS A 71 -7.67 14.95 -10.65
CA LYS A 71 -7.89 15.58 -9.33
C LYS A 71 -7.10 16.88 -9.19
N GLN A 72 -5.85 16.90 -9.65
CA GLN A 72 -5.01 18.09 -9.56
C GLN A 72 -5.55 19.22 -10.46
N LEU A 73 -5.92 18.93 -11.70
CA LEU A 73 -6.57 19.88 -12.62
C LEU A 73 -7.88 20.45 -12.05
N ALA A 74 -8.60 19.67 -11.25
CA ALA A 74 -9.80 20.14 -10.58
C ALA A 74 -9.51 21.09 -9.40
N LEU A 75 -8.40 20.87 -8.70
CA LEU A 75 -7.93 21.75 -7.63
C LEU A 75 -7.35 23.05 -8.18
N ASP A 76 -6.63 22.97 -9.31
CA ASP A 76 -6.06 24.12 -10.02
C ASP A 76 -7.13 24.93 -10.77
N GLY A 77 -8.37 24.45 -10.80
CA GLY A 77 -9.53 25.14 -11.40
C GLY A 77 -9.62 25.02 -12.92
N GLU A 78 -8.70 24.30 -13.56
CA GLU A 78 -8.69 24.04 -15.00
C GLU A 78 -9.83 23.11 -15.43
N VAL A 79 -10.28 22.24 -14.53
CA VAL A 79 -11.38 21.29 -14.77
C VAL A 79 -12.45 21.45 -13.68
N SER A 80 -13.72 21.51 -14.07
CA SER A 80 -14.80 21.55 -13.07
C SER A 80 -14.90 20.22 -12.31
N TYR A 81 -15.28 20.28 -11.04
CA TYR A 81 -15.46 19.10 -10.19
C TYR A 81 -16.37 18.03 -10.83
N GLU A 82 -17.46 18.49 -11.46
CA GLU A 82 -18.41 17.64 -12.20
C GLU A 82 -17.75 16.91 -13.37
N ALA A 83 -16.91 17.61 -14.16
CA ALA A 83 -16.19 17.02 -15.29
C ALA A 83 -15.11 16.04 -14.82
N ALA A 84 -14.34 16.39 -13.78
CA ALA A 84 -13.33 15.53 -13.18
C ALA A 84 -13.95 14.20 -12.68
N LYS A 85 -15.11 14.28 -12.03
CA LYS A 85 -15.84 13.09 -11.54
C LYS A 85 -16.32 12.19 -12.68
N LYS A 86 -16.79 12.76 -13.80
CA LYS A 86 -17.19 11.99 -14.98
C LYS A 86 -16.00 11.27 -15.62
N LEU A 87 -14.87 11.95 -15.76
CA LEU A 87 -13.63 11.40 -16.33
C LEU A 87 -13.09 10.22 -15.52
N ILE A 88 -12.99 10.38 -14.20
CA ILE A 88 -12.53 9.31 -13.30
C ILE A 88 -13.46 8.09 -13.36
N ASN A 89 -14.77 8.32 -13.39
CA ASN A 89 -15.75 7.23 -13.46
C ASN A 89 -15.74 6.50 -14.81
N PHE A 90 -15.51 7.21 -15.92
CA PHE A 90 -15.38 6.61 -17.24
C PHE A 90 -14.14 5.71 -17.31
N HIS A 91 -12.99 6.25 -16.89
CA HIS A 91 -11.72 5.52 -16.88
C HIS A 91 -11.76 4.26 -15.99
N ARG A 92 -12.43 4.33 -14.84
CA ARG A 92 -12.67 3.16 -13.97
C ARG A 92 -13.61 2.12 -14.57
N LYS A 93 -14.51 2.50 -15.48
CA LYS A 93 -15.40 1.57 -16.19
C LYS A 93 -14.68 0.85 -17.33
N GLU A 94 -13.77 1.51 -18.04
CA GLU A 94 -12.98 0.88 -19.11
C GLU A 94 -11.93 -0.12 -18.60
N ARG A 95 -11.50 0.03 -17.34
CA ARG A 95 -10.54 -0.88 -16.69
C ARG A 95 -11.18 -2.09 -16.00
N ARG A 96 -12.50 -2.26 -16.10
CA ARG A 96 -13.26 -3.44 -15.61
C ARG A 96 -13.63 -4.35 -16.76
#